data_AF-A6IH20-F1
#
_entry.id   AF-A6IH20-F1
#
_cell.length_a   1.000
_cell.length_b   1.000
_cell.length_c   1.000
_cell.angle_alpha   90.00
_cell.angle_beta   90.00
_cell.angle_gamma   90.00
#
_symmetry.space_group_name_H-M   'P 1'
#
loop_
_entity.id
_entity.type
_entity.pdbx_description
1 polymer ?
#
loop_
_entity_poly.entity_id
_entity_poly.type
_entity_poly.pdbx_seq_one_letter_code
_entity_poly.pdbx_strand_id
1 'polypeptide(L)'
;MNRVFPSMQWIISLLISAFLFGSVSCGIVSASRIFYATSQEGQFPFIYSMLNDLHSPVVADLQAVILSSVGIISSNMIYLIKYVGLGTWCLNLLNMIGLLKLRYQNPDLPRPYKVSQYV
;
A
#
# COMPACT_ATOMS: atom_id res chain seq x y z
N MET A 1 3.83 6.24 -33.39
CA MET A 1 2.74 6.62 -32.46
C MET A 1 2.91 8.04 -31.88
N ASN A 2 3.43 9.01 -32.65
CA ASN A 2 3.68 10.40 -32.17
C ASN A 2 2.92 11.46 -33.00
N ARG A 3 1.67 11.21 -33.37
CA ARG A 3 0.89 12.18 -34.17
C ARG A 3 -0.61 12.01 -33.97
N VAL A 4 -1.14 12.39 -32.80
CA VAL A 4 -2.60 12.54 -32.72
C VAL A 4 -3.02 13.94 -32.25
N PHE A 5 -2.36 14.60 -31.29
CA PHE A 5 -2.68 16.01 -30.98
C PHE A 5 -1.48 16.81 -30.39
N PRO A 6 -0.65 17.49 -31.20
CA PRO A 6 0.48 18.30 -30.69
C PRO A 6 0.05 19.39 -29.69
N SER A 7 -1.17 19.94 -29.83
CA SER A 7 -1.71 20.92 -28.89
C SER A 7 -2.18 20.34 -27.55
N MET A 8 -2.51 19.04 -27.47
CA MET A 8 -3.02 18.40 -26.24
C MET A 8 -1.92 17.69 -25.44
N GLN A 9 -0.69 17.58 -25.95
CA GLN A 9 0.41 16.90 -25.27
C GLN A 9 0.69 17.47 -23.87
N TRP A 10 0.63 18.80 -23.74
CA TRP A 10 0.84 19.48 -22.45
C TRP A 10 -0.29 19.16 -21.45
N ILE A 11 -1.53 19.13 -21.92
CA ILE A 11 -2.70 18.79 -21.10
C ILE A 11 -2.61 17.33 -20.63
N ILE A 12 -2.23 16.41 -21.52
CA ILE A 12 -2.04 15.00 -21.19
C ILE A 12 -0.93 14.84 -20.15
N SER A 13 0.21 15.53 -20.32
CA SER A 13 1.32 15.48 -19.34
C SER A 13 0.90 16.03 -17.97
N LEU A 14 0.17 17.15 -17.93
CA LEU A 14 -0.38 17.71 -16.69
C LEU A 14 -1.36 16.75 -16.01
N LEU A 15 -2.25 16.12 -16.78
CA LEU A 15 -3.23 15.18 -16.26
C LEU A 15 -2.54 13.94 -15.66
N ILE A 16 -1.53 13.40 -16.34
CA ILE A 16 -0.75 12.26 -15.84
C ILE A 16 -0.01 12.67 -14.57
N SER A 17 0.61 13.85 -14.53
CA SER A 17 1.31 14.34 -13.34
C SER A 17 0.35 14.51 -12.15
N ALA A 18 -0.81 15.12 -12.37
CA ALA A 18 -1.84 15.29 -11.33
C ALA A 18 -2.38 13.93 -10.83
N PHE A 19 -2.59 12.98 -11.74
CA PHE A 19 -3.02 11.63 -11.38
C PHE A 19 -1.97 10.89 -10.54
N LEU A 20 -0.70 10.93 -10.94
CA LEU A 20 0.40 10.31 -10.19
C LEU A 20 0.54 10.94 -8.81
N PHE A 21 0.43 12.27 -8.72
CA PHE A 21 0.46 12.98 -7.44
C PHE A 21 -0.67 12.54 -6.50
N GLY A 22 -1.89 12.38 -7.04
CA GLY A 22 -3.03 11.85 -6.29
C GLY A 22 -2.82 10.41 -5.81
N SER A 23 -2.31 9.53 -6.69
CA SER A 23 -2.03 8.14 -6.35
C SER A 23 -1.00 8.00 -5.23
N VAL A 24 0.10 8.76 -5.31
CA VAL A 24 1.16 8.76 -4.29
C VAL A 24 0.63 9.26 -2.95
N SER A 25 -0.13 10.36 -2.94
CA SER A 25 -0.71 10.93 -1.72
C SER A 25 -1.67 9.96 -1.04
N CYS A 26 -2.50 9.24 -1.82
CA CYS A 26 -3.38 8.18 -1.31
C CYS A 26 -2.59 7.01 -0.71
N GLY A 27 -1.51 6.59 -1.38
CA GLY A 27 -0.63 5.51 -0.90
C GLY A 27 0.01 5.83 0.44
N ILE A 28 0.48 7.06 0.62
CA ILE A 28 1.10 7.57 1.85
C ILE A 28 0.09 7.52 3.02
N VAL A 29 -1.13 8.02 2.81
CA VAL A 29 -2.22 7.98 3.83
C VAL A 29 -2.64 6.55 4.17
N SER A 30 -2.65 5.64 3.20
CA SER A 30 -2.97 4.23 3.44
C SER A 30 -1.88 3.55 4.29
N ALA A 31 -0.61 3.78 3.95
CA ALA A 31 0.52 3.21 4.67
C ALA A 31 0.58 3.68 6.13
N SER A 32 0.32 4.97 6.39
CA SER A 32 0.38 5.52 7.74
C SER A 32 -0.68 4.92 8.67
N ARG A 33 -1.88 4.58 8.15
CA ARG A 33 -2.92 3.85 8.89
C ARG A 33 -2.51 2.42 9.23
N ILE A 34 -1.83 1.73 8.31
CA ILE A 34 -1.30 0.40 8.56
C ILE A 34 -0.28 0.49 9.69
N PHE A 35 0.74 1.36 9.59
CA PHE A 35 1.75 1.51 10.64
C PHE A 35 1.14 1.87 12.00
N TYR A 36 0.13 2.74 12.03
CA TYR A 36 -0.61 3.06 13.25
C TYR A 36 -1.26 1.82 13.88
N ALA A 37 -2.07 1.06 13.13
CA ALA A 37 -2.71 -0.15 13.62
C ALA A 37 -1.68 -1.20 14.07
N THR A 38 -0.59 -1.36 13.30
CA THR A 38 0.50 -2.30 13.60
C THR A 38 1.24 -1.91 14.90
N SER A 39 1.32 -0.61 15.20
CA SER A 39 1.89 -0.12 16.47
C SER A 39 0.96 -0.32 17.67
N GLN A 40 -0.36 -0.30 17.47
CA GLN A 40 -1.33 -0.61 18.52
C GLN A 40 -1.32 -2.09 18.93
N GLU A 41 -1.10 -2.98 17.96
CA GLU A 41 -0.90 -4.42 18.20
C GLU A 41 0.48 -4.75 18.81
N GLY A 42 1.29 -3.73 19.15
CA GLY A 42 2.60 -3.89 19.80
C GLY A 42 3.72 -4.41 18.89
N GLN A 43 3.49 -4.51 17.59
CA GLN A 43 4.48 -5.02 16.62
C GLN A 43 5.48 -3.93 16.16
N PHE A 44 5.15 -2.66 16.35
CA PHE A 44 6.00 -1.50 16.06
C PHE A 44 6.18 -0.62 17.30
N PRO A 45 7.30 0.13 17.44
CA PRO A 45 7.53 1.00 18.59
C PRO A 45 6.46 2.10 18.70
N PHE A 46 6.13 2.46 19.93
CA PHE A 46 4.99 3.34 20.29
C PHE A 46 5.03 4.74 19.65
N ILE A 47 6.20 5.16 19.15
CA ILE A 47 6.42 6.41 18.43
C ILE A 47 5.47 6.52 17.20
N TYR A 48 5.15 5.40 16.55
CA TYR A 48 4.24 5.37 15.39
C TYR A 48 2.75 5.44 15.75
N SER A 49 2.41 5.28 17.04
CA SER A 49 1.04 5.41 17.56
C SER A 49 0.70 6.87 17.94
N MET A 50 1.68 7.78 17.85
CA MET A 50 1.50 9.17 18.24
C MET A 50 0.72 9.94 17.17
N LEU A 51 -0.53 10.29 17.49
CA LEU A 51 -1.39 11.16 16.67
C LEU A 51 -1.11 12.63 17.00
N ASN A 52 -1.09 13.46 15.96
CA ASN A 52 -1.11 14.91 16.10
C ASN A 52 -2.54 15.42 16.43
N ASP A 53 -2.69 16.70 16.75
CA ASP A 53 -4.00 17.34 17.09
C ASP A 53 -5.08 17.17 16.01
N LEU A 54 -4.66 16.99 14.74
CA LEU A 54 -5.55 16.69 13.60
C LEU A 54 -5.81 15.18 13.39
N HIS A 55 -5.51 14.33 14.37
CA HIS A 55 -5.68 12.88 14.30
C HIS A 55 -4.92 12.20 13.13
N SER A 56 -3.82 12.82 12.68
CA SER A 56 -2.95 12.28 11.64
C SER A 56 -1.65 11.75 12.26
N PRO A 57 -1.22 10.50 11.95
CA PRO A 57 0.04 9.94 12.43
C PRO A 57 1.23 10.49 11.62
N VAL A 58 1.63 11.73 11.92
CA VAL A 58 2.66 12.48 11.17
C VAL A 58 4.01 11.76 11.15
N VAL A 59 4.40 11.10 12.25
CA VAL A 59 5.70 10.42 12.34
C VAL A 59 5.75 9.18 11.44
N ALA A 60 4.64 8.42 11.35
CA ALA A 60 4.54 7.29 10.44
C ALA A 60 4.55 7.73 8.98
N ASP A 61 3.93 8.87 8.69
CA ASP A 61 3.89 9.46 7.36
C ASP A 61 5.27 9.88 6.86
N LEU A 62 6.01 10.62 7.70
CA LEU A 62 7.38 11.03 7.42
C LEU A 62 8.29 9.82 7.20
N GLN A 63 8.16 8.79 8.03
CA GLN A 63 8.95 7.57 7.87
C GLN A 63 8.63 6.85 6.55
N ALA A 64 7.35 6.76 6.16
CA ALA A 64 6.95 6.15 4.90
C ALA A 64 7.53 6.90 3.69
N VAL A 65 7.57 8.24 3.74
CA VAL A 65 8.16 9.09 2.70
C VAL A 65 9.69 8.92 2.65
N ILE A 66 10.37 8.90 3.79
CA ILE A 66 11.82 8.69 3.88
C ILE A 66 12.21 7.31 3.31
N LEU A 67 11.51 6.25 3.72
CA LEU A 67 11.79 4.90 3.23
C LEU A 67 11.54 4.80 1.72
N SER A 68 10.46 5.42 1.23
CA SER A 68 10.13 5.46 -0.20
C SER A 68 11.17 6.23 -1.00
N SER A 69 11.65 7.38 -0.51
CA SER A 69 12.67 8.18 -1.20
C SER A 69 14.01 7.45 -1.27
N VAL A 70 14.44 6.81 -0.18
CA VAL A 70 15.64 5.97 -0.16
C VAL A 70 15.53 4.79 -1.13
N GLY A 71 14.36 4.14 -1.18
CA GLY A 71 14.10 3.03 -2.10
C GLY A 71 14.19 3.43 -3.58
N ILE A 72 13.76 4.65 -3.92
CA ILE A 72 13.85 5.19 -5.28
C ILE A 72 15.30 5.52 -5.66
N ILE A 73 16.08 6.12 -4.74
CA ILE A 73 17.46 6.55 -5.02
C ILE A 73 18.38 5.35 -5.23
N SER A 74 18.14 4.24 -4.55
CA SER A 74 19.07 3.10 -4.51
C SER A 74 18.98 2.15 -5.71
N SER A 75 17.90 2.16 -6.52
CA SER A 75 17.65 1.07 -7.47
C SER A 75 17.17 1.55 -8.84
N ASN A 76 17.57 0.82 -9.88
CA ASN A 76 17.09 1.04 -11.23
C ASN A 76 15.60 0.67 -11.33
N MET A 77 14.79 1.55 -11.94
CA MET A 77 13.33 1.45 -12.01
C MET A 77 12.81 0.07 -12.40
N ILE A 78 13.44 -0.58 -13.38
CA ILE A 78 13.01 -1.89 -13.89
C ILE A 78 13.16 -2.98 -12.82
N TYR A 79 14.26 -2.93 -12.07
CA TYR A 79 14.51 -3.87 -10.99
C TYR A 79 13.60 -3.59 -9.79
N LEU A 80 13.40 -2.31 -9.44
CA LEU A 80 12.51 -1.92 -8.35
C LEU A 80 11.08 -2.46 -8.57
N ILE A 81 10.53 -2.30 -9.78
CA ILE A 81 9.20 -2.82 -10.13
C ILE A 81 9.16 -4.35 -9.99
N LYS A 82 10.21 -5.05 -10.44
CA LYS A 82 10.27 -6.52 -10.32
C LYS A 82 10.31 -6.97 -8.86
N TYR A 83 11.09 -6.32 -8.01
CA TYR A 83 11.19 -6.67 -6.59
C TYR A 83 9.90 -6.39 -5.82
N VAL A 84 9.30 -5.21 -6.01
CA VAL A 84 8.02 -4.86 -5.38
C VAL A 84 6.90 -5.77 -5.85
N GLY A 85 6.85 -6.10 -7.14
CA GLY A 85 5.90 -7.04 -7.70
C GLY A 85 6.03 -8.42 -7.06
N LEU A 86 7.25 -8.96 -6.98
CA LEU A 86 7.50 -10.25 -6.35
C LEU A 86 7.09 -10.25 -4.87
N GLY A 87 7.43 -9.21 -4.11
CA GLY A 87 7.03 -9.09 -2.70
C GLY A 87 5.51 -9.06 -2.53
N THR A 88 4.79 -8.31 -3.37
CA THR A 88 3.33 -8.22 -3.33
C THR A 88 2.67 -9.56 -3.63
N TRP A 89 3.17 -10.30 -4.63
CA TRP A 89 2.68 -11.64 -4.93
C TRP A 89 2.92 -12.62 -3.77
N CYS A 90 4.09 -12.59 -3.15
CA CYS A 90 4.38 -13.43 -1.99
C CYS A 90 3.46 -13.12 -0.80
N LEU A 91 3.21 -11.85 -0.49
CA LEU A 91 2.29 -11.45 0.58
C LEU A 91 0.84 -11.88 0.28
N ASN A 92 0.40 -11.77 -0.97
CA ASN A 92 -0.93 -12.21 -1.37
C ASN A 92 -1.09 -13.75 -1.26
N LEU A 93 -0.05 -14.51 -1.62
CA LEU A 93 -0.03 -15.96 -1.41
C LEU A 93 -0.08 -16.32 0.06
N LEU A 94 0.68 -15.62 0.91
CA LEU A 94 0.66 -15.83 2.36
C LEU A 94 -0.73 -15.53 2.95
N ASN A 95 -1.39 -14.46 2.49
CA ASN A 95 -2.76 -14.13 2.91
C ASN A 95 -3.75 -15.22 2.50
N MET A 96 -3.65 -15.75 1.28
CA MET A 96 -4.48 -16.87 0.82
C MET A 96 -4.29 -18.11 1.69
N ILE A 97 -3.03 -18.47 1.99
CA ILE A 97 -2.72 -19.61 2.88
C ILE A 97 -3.25 -19.36 4.29
N GLY A 98 -3.09 -18.15 4.82
CA GLY A 98 -3.59 -17.75 6.13
C GLY A 98 -5.11 -17.89 6.23
N LEU A 99 -5.84 -17.44 5.20
CA LEU A 99 -7.30 -17.60 5.10
C LEU A 99 -7.73 -19.07 5.04
N LEU A 100 -7.01 -19.90 4.26
CA LEU A 100 -7.29 -21.34 4.18
C LEU A 100 -7.03 -22.04 5.52
N LYS A 101 -5.92 -21.71 6.20
CA LYS A 101 -5.59 -22.25 7.51
C LYS A 101 -6.62 -21.83 8.56
N LEU A 102 -7.03 -20.57 8.56
CA LEU A 102 -8.08 -20.06 9.45
C LEU A 102 -9.41 -20.79 9.20
N ARG A 103 -9.71 -21.09 7.93
CA ARG A 103 -10.91 -21.84 7.55
C ARG A 103 -10.93 -23.26 8.11
N TYR A 104 -9.77 -23.92 8.16
CA TYR A 104 -9.64 -25.27 8.70
C TYR A 104 -9.62 -25.30 10.23
N GLN A 105 -8.93 -24.36 10.88
CA GLN A 105 -8.76 -24.36 12.34
C GLN A 105 -9.99 -23.82 13.10
N ASN A 106 -10.68 -22.83 12.54
CA ASN A 106 -11.82 -22.18 13.21
C ASN A 106 -13.05 -22.15 12.26
N PRO A 107 -13.73 -23.30 12.08
CA PRO A 107 -14.89 -23.39 11.20
C PRO A 107 -16.13 -22.66 11.74
N ASP A 108 -16.26 -22.53 13.07
CA ASP A 108 -17.47 -22.04 13.74
C ASP A 108 -17.59 -20.50 13.82
N LEU A 109 -16.60 -19.76 13.32
CA LEU A 109 -16.64 -18.30 13.31
C LEU A 109 -17.81 -17.81 12.42
N PRO A 110 -18.65 -16.87 12.90
CA PRO A 110 -19.74 -16.33 12.10
C PRO A 110 -19.18 -15.54 10.92
N ARG A 111 -19.33 -16.08 9.70
CA ARG A 111 -18.87 -15.45 8.45
C ARG A 111 -20.07 -14.82 7.72
N PRO A 112 -20.20 -13.48 7.70
CA PRO A 112 -21.31 -12.80 7.01
C PRO A 112 -21.21 -12.90 5.49
N TYR A 113 -19.99 -13.06 4.95
CA TYR A 113 -19.76 -13.34 3.53
C TYR A 113 -19.22 -14.75 3.34
N LYS A 114 -20.01 -15.62 2.71
CA LYS A 114 -19.63 -16.98 2.33
C LYS A 114 -19.52 -17.05 0.80
N VAL A 115 -18.35 -17.46 0.31
CA VAL A 115 -18.12 -17.69 -1.12
C VAL A 115 -18.55 -19.12 -1.45
N SER A 116 -19.34 -19.30 -2.51
CA SER A 116 -20.04 -20.54 -2.88
C SER A 116 -19.15 -21.78 -3.09
N GLN A 117 -17.82 -21.64 -3.20
CA GLN A 117 -16.96 -22.73 -3.66
C GLN A 117 -16.59 -23.76 -2.57
N TYR A 118 -17.13 -23.64 -1.37
CA TYR A 118 -17.02 -24.69 -0.35
C TYR A 118 -18.32 -24.73 0.47
N VAL A 119 -19.28 -25.51 -0.03
CA VAL A 119 -20.23 -26.26 0.82
C VAL A 119 -19.51 -27.51 1.28
#